data_AF-A0A2A8VAD3-F1
#
_entry.id   AF-A0A2A8VAD3-F1
#
_cell.length_a   1.000
_cell.length_b   1.000
_cell.length_c   1.000
_cell.angle_alpha   90.00
_cell.angle_beta   90.00
_cell.angle_gamma   90.00
#
_symmetry.space_group_name_H-M   'P 1'
#
loop_
_entity.id
_entity.type
_entity.pdbx_description
1 polymer ?
#
loop_
_entity_poly.entity_id
_entity_poly.type
_entity_poly.pdbx_seq_one_letter_code
_entity_poly.pdbx_strand_id
1 'polypeptide(L)'
;MKKQLTYFLITVTFLSLSACGSANKVGTGDQSRKDDQTQSAITPNNSGWKTIETVSERNIIAKLEQTVEETPKWNQTVQKVKESDDFKQGLYGKPTDDQAIEMAIQTVVGKTVIPLLEEIYEGYKGLDEAGVVFYDRKSMGAEQSGFWIGIKEPDDRLKKFITEMQKKIDAGEIKAKYLHIFYTPYTTAENNLLTDKVNEKVRAIVKNHETPDRLAGGVSVDTITGNIEIEHNFLTEEQKKGLSNAFPTRKVVFHQQGRLVPKKGEKDTTYPEETYSKNPSKEGEYVMSLGDKGMLLISAQSTDFSETGGEKEFYSATRYKFPKASQKLHVGQRVKVEASGPIMESYPGQGTALYVDVLPEYKPHQADLSESKVVQLGIKKAEDNQNHHILSIRDLSYNKKADQWTIIFVRDKEVIEVVIPDEKM
;
A
#
# COMPACT_ATOMS: atom_id res chain seq x y z
N MET A 1 29.34 46.03 -17.07
CA MET A 1 29.40 44.93 -16.07
C MET A 1 28.07 44.18 -16.09
N LYS A 2 27.99 43.04 -16.79
CA LYS A 2 26.85 42.13 -16.76
C LYS A 2 27.29 40.88 -16.00
N LYS A 3 26.70 40.62 -14.82
CA LYS A 3 26.92 39.39 -14.06
C LYS A 3 26.13 38.26 -14.73
N GLN A 4 26.84 37.25 -15.23
CA GLN A 4 26.22 35.98 -15.60
C GLN A 4 25.96 35.19 -14.32
N LEU A 5 24.70 34.80 -14.13
CA LEU A 5 24.26 33.90 -13.07
C LEU A 5 24.34 32.48 -13.64
N THR A 6 25.35 31.72 -13.21
CA THR A 6 25.52 30.32 -13.62
C THR A 6 24.62 29.46 -12.72
N TYR A 7 23.49 28.99 -13.26
CA TYR A 7 22.66 28.01 -12.58
C TYR A 7 23.30 26.61 -12.68
N PHE A 8 23.66 26.05 -11.54
CA PHE A 8 24.05 24.64 -11.42
C PHE A 8 22.77 23.80 -11.38
N LEU A 9 22.42 23.18 -12.50
CA LEU A 9 21.31 22.24 -12.58
C LEU A 9 21.80 20.89 -12.03
N ILE A 10 21.46 20.56 -10.79
CA ILE A 10 21.66 19.22 -10.24
C ILE A 10 20.47 18.37 -10.66
N THR A 11 20.62 17.64 -11.77
CA THR A 11 19.65 16.65 -12.21
C THR A 11 19.77 15.44 -11.28
N VAL A 12 18.89 15.35 -10.27
CA VAL A 12 18.70 14.14 -9.47
C VAL A 12 17.87 13.17 -10.31
N THR A 13 18.54 12.25 -10.98
CA THR A 13 17.88 11.15 -11.69
C THR A 13 17.27 10.22 -10.65
N PHE A 14 15.94 10.26 -10.52
CA PHE A 14 15.19 9.27 -9.75
C PHE A 14 15.31 7.90 -10.44
N LEU A 15 16.13 7.02 -9.88
CA LEU A 15 16.03 5.58 -10.13
C LEU A 15 14.79 5.07 -9.39
N SER A 16 13.68 4.98 -10.12
CA SER A 16 12.50 4.24 -9.69
C SER A 16 12.84 2.75 -9.71
N LEU A 17 13.44 2.25 -8.62
CA LEU A 17 13.42 0.83 -8.32
C LEU A 17 11.94 0.48 -8.08
N SER A 18 11.39 -0.32 -8.98
CA SER A 18 10.04 -0.88 -8.89
C SER A 18 9.93 -1.81 -7.69
N ALA A 19 9.73 -1.19 -6.53
CA ALA A 19 9.20 -1.77 -5.31
C ALA A 19 8.20 -0.75 -4.73
N CYS A 20 7.19 -0.38 -5.51
CA CYS A 20 6.02 0.33 -5.00
C CYS A 20 5.13 -0.65 -4.23
N GLY A 21 5.52 -0.94 -2.99
CA GLY A 21 4.55 -1.30 -1.96
C GLY A 21 3.81 -0.03 -1.56
N SER A 22 2.66 0.22 -2.17
CA SER A 22 1.78 1.34 -1.84
C SER A 22 1.17 1.11 -0.45
N ALA A 23 1.82 1.66 0.57
CA ALA A 23 1.27 1.75 1.92
C ALA A 23 0.22 2.88 1.98
N ASN A 24 -0.98 2.62 1.48
CA ASN A 24 -2.14 3.46 1.79
C ASN A 24 -2.71 3.04 3.15
N LYS A 25 -2.60 3.96 4.12
CA LYS A 25 -3.30 3.88 5.41
C LYS A 25 -4.79 4.10 5.17
N VAL A 26 -5.59 3.08 5.40
CA VAL A 26 -6.98 3.22 5.87
C VAL A 26 -7.11 2.37 7.13
N GLY A 27 -7.70 2.96 8.17
CA GLY A 27 -7.43 2.66 9.57
C GLY A 27 -8.08 1.41 10.16
N THR A 28 -7.42 0.98 11.24
CA THR A 28 -7.96 0.31 12.43
C THR A 28 -8.66 -1.03 12.25
N GLY A 29 -7.85 -2.04 11.98
CA GLY A 29 -7.97 -3.35 12.62
C GLY A 29 -6.60 -3.70 13.18
N ASP A 30 -6.45 -3.61 14.50
CA ASP A 30 -5.28 -4.07 15.24
C ASP A 30 -5.25 -5.61 15.19
N GLN A 31 -4.93 -6.15 14.02
CA GLN A 31 -4.39 -7.50 13.92
C GLN A 31 -2.89 -7.34 14.03
N SER A 32 -2.43 -7.42 15.26
CA SER A 32 -1.05 -7.73 15.59
C SER A 32 -0.52 -8.76 14.59
N ARG A 33 0.55 -8.42 13.88
CA ARG A 33 1.55 -9.38 13.36
C ARG A 33 2.09 -10.16 14.57
N LYS A 34 1.27 -11.03 15.11
CA LYS A 34 1.68 -12.20 15.86
C LYS A 34 1.31 -13.32 14.93
N ASP A 35 2.30 -13.91 14.27
CA ASP A 35 2.33 -15.35 14.12
C ASP A 35 3.70 -15.81 13.60
N ASP A 36 4.15 -16.88 14.25
CA ASP A 36 5.12 -17.88 13.82
C ASP A 36 6.50 -17.41 13.38
N GLN A 37 7.31 -17.03 14.37
CA GLN A 37 8.71 -17.43 14.39
C GLN A 37 8.81 -18.96 14.53
N THR A 38 8.39 -19.70 13.51
CA THR A 38 8.97 -21.01 13.26
C THR A 38 10.43 -20.73 12.91
N GLN A 39 11.36 -21.21 13.74
CA GLN A 39 12.79 -21.14 13.49
C GLN A 39 13.06 -21.58 12.04
N SER A 40 13.34 -20.61 11.16
CA SER A 40 13.78 -20.92 9.81
C SER A 40 15.12 -21.59 9.95
N ALA A 41 15.19 -22.87 9.57
CA ALA A 41 16.47 -23.55 9.49
C ALA A 41 17.37 -22.75 8.54
N ILE A 42 18.52 -22.28 9.05
CA ILE A 42 19.51 -21.54 8.26
C ILE A 42 19.82 -22.37 7.02
N THR A 43 19.62 -21.77 5.83
CA THR A 43 19.83 -22.49 4.58
C THR A 43 21.31 -22.88 4.47
N PRO A 44 21.65 -24.16 4.20
CA PRO A 44 23.04 -24.56 4.02
C PRO A 44 23.72 -23.77 2.90
N ASN A 45 24.93 -23.28 3.17
CA ASN A 45 25.74 -22.59 2.18
C ASN A 45 26.31 -23.59 1.17
N ASN A 46 25.87 -23.50 -0.09
CA ASN A 46 26.29 -24.36 -1.20
C ASN A 46 27.11 -23.60 -2.26
N SER A 47 27.61 -22.42 -1.92
CA SER A 47 28.30 -21.53 -2.85
C SER A 47 29.74 -21.93 -3.19
N GLY A 48 30.29 -22.92 -2.48
CA GLY A 48 31.72 -23.26 -2.52
C GLY A 48 32.61 -22.30 -1.73
N TRP A 49 32.09 -21.17 -1.25
CA TRP A 49 32.79 -20.25 -0.35
C TRP A 49 32.51 -20.62 1.11
N LYS A 50 33.53 -20.47 1.97
CA LYS A 50 33.38 -20.72 3.41
C LYS A 50 32.47 -19.67 4.03
N THR A 51 31.48 -20.12 4.81
CA THR A 51 30.74 -19.24 5.71
C THR A 51 31.69 -18.69 6.79
N ILE A 52 31.81 -17.36 6.86
CA ILE A 52 32.63 -16.67 7.86
C ILE A 52 31.88 -16.60 9.19
N GLU A 53 30.60 -16.24 9.14
CA GLU A 53 29.70 -16.18 10.28
C GLU A 53 28.24 -16.25 9.82
N THR A 54 27.31 -16.36 10.77
CA THR A 54 25.88 -16.19 10.51
C THR A 54 25.41 -14.91 11.18
N VAL A 55 24.72 -14.06 10.41
CA VAL A 55 24.17 -12.80 10.90
C VAL A 55 22.73 -12.71 10.45
N SER A 56 21.80 -12.51 11.39
CA SER A 56 20.36 -12.45 11.11
C SER A 56 19.90 -13.61 10.21
N GLU A 57 20.27 -14.82 10.63
CA GLU A 57 19.99 -16.11 9.94
C GLU A 57 20.59 -16.27 8.53
N ARG A 58 21.52 -15.40 8.12
CA ARG A 58 22.16 -15.43 6.79
C ARG A 58 23.64 -15.78 6.89
N ASN A 59 24.11 -16.66 6.01
CA ASN A 59 25.51 -17.07 5.93
C ASN A 59 26.35 -15.98 5.27
N ILE A 60 27.15 -15.26 6.05
CA ILE A 60 28.10 -14.27 5.53
C ILE A 60 29.27 -14.98 4.87
N ILE A 61 29.54 -14.65 3.61
CA ILE A 61 30.59 -15.30 2.79
C ILE A 61 31.77 -14.38 2.49
N ALA A 62 31.60 -13.07 2.70
CA ALA A 62 32.68 -12.10 2.63
C ALA A 62 32.44 -10.97 3.63
N LYS A 63 33.52 -10.39 4.13
CA LYS A 63 33.51 -9.23 5.01
C LYS A 63 34.38 -8.13 4.45
N LEU A 64 33.98 -6.91 4.72
CA LEU A 64 34.79 -5.72 4.53
C LEU A 64 35.29 -5.27 5.90
N GLU A 65 36.52 -4.78 5.97
CA GLU A 65 37.14 -4.37 7.23
C GLU A 65 37.11 -2.86 7.38
N GLN A 66 36.77 -2.36 8.58
CA GLN A 66 36.88 -0.93 8.87
C GLN A 66 38.33 -0.63 9.28
N THR A 67 39.13 -0.08 8.37
CA THR A 67 40.56 0.19 8.59
C THR A 67 40.84 1.61 9.10
N VAL A 68 39.91 2.54 8.86
CA VAL A 68 39.99 3.93 9.35
C VAL A 68 39.05 4.15 10.52
N GLU A 69 39.57 4.79 11.58
CA GLU A 69 38.82 5.12 12.80
C GLU A 69 37.79 6.23 12.53
N GLU A 70 38.20 7.27 11.79
CA GLU A 70 37.32 8.35 11.37
C GLU A 70 36.76 8.12 9.96
N THR A 71 35.48 8.45 9.79
CA THR A 71 34.76 8.33 8.51
C THR A 71 34.13 9.68 8.15
N PRO A 72 34.95 10.71 7.85
CA PRO A 72 34.47 12.08 7.73
C PRO A 72 33.42 12.26 6.63
N LYS A 73 33.56 11.58 5.48
CA LYS A 73 32.57 11.62 4.39
C LYS A 73 31.24 10.98 4.80
N TRP A 74 31.28 9.84 5.49
CA TRP A 74 30.08 9.22 6.07
C TRP A 74 29.40 10.15 7.09
N ASN A 75 30.16 10.69 8.04
CA ASN A 75 29.63 11.59 9.07
C ASN A 75 29.00 12.84 8.45
N GLN A 76 29.63 13.42 7.42
CA GLN A 76 29.06 14.53 6.66
C GLN A 76 27.75 14.16 5.97
N THR A 77 27.64 12.93 5.45
CA THR A 77 26.40 12.46 4.80
C THR A 77 25.26 12.34 5.82
N VAL A 78 25.52 11.74 6.98
CA VAL A 78 24.54 11.68 8.09
C VAL A 78 24.10 13.08 8.51
N GLN A 79 25.06 14.00 8.64
CA GLN A 79 24.75 15.38 9.04
C GLN A 79 23.89 16.09 8.00
N LYS A 80 24.20 15.96 6.71
CA LYS A 80 23.39 16.51 5.61
C LYS A 80 21.96 15.98 5.61
N VAL A 81 21.77 14.69 5.90
CA VAL A 81 20.42 14.11 6.07
C VAL A 81 19.69 14.78 7.23
N LYS A 82 20.31 14.88 8.40
CA LYS A 82 19.71 15.54 9.59
C LYS A 82 19.37 17.00 9.34
N GLU A 83 20.15 17.68 8.49
CA GLU A 83 19.95 19.08 8.16
C GLU A 83 18.88 19.31 7.09
N SER A 84 18.51 18.28 6.31
CA SER A 84 17.50 18.39 5.26
C SER A 84 16.10 18.69 5.80
N ASP A 85 15.34 19.49 5.04
CA ASP A 85 13.98 19.88 5.42
C ASP A 85 13.05 18.67 5.43
N ASP A 86 13.13 17.77 4.44
CA ASP A 86 12.34 16.54 4.40
C ASP A 86 12.50 15.68 5.65
N PHE A 87 13.74 15.54 6.15
CA PHE A 87 14.01 14.80 7.38
C PHE A 87 13.41 15.51 8.59
N LYS A 88 13.65 16.82 8.74
CA LYS A 88 13.14 17.62 9.87
C LYS A 88 11.61 17.67 9.92
N GLN A 89 10.96 17.70 8.76
CA GLN A 89 9.51 17.67 8.62
C GLN A 89 8.92 16.27 8.85
N GLY A 90 9.77 15.24 9.01
CA GLY A 90 9.33 13.87 9.28
C GLY A 90 8.71 13.18 8.07
N LEU A 91 9.05 13.60 6.84
CA LEU A 91 8.49 13.05 5.61
C LEU A 91 8.73 11.53 5.50
N TYR A 92 9.85 11.06 6.07
CA TYR A 92 10.25 9.65 6.07
C TYR A 92 9.98 8.95 7.41
N GLY A 93 9.11 9.51 8.25
CA GLY A 93 8.85 9.06 9.61
C GLY A 93 9.48 9.96 10.66
N LYS A 94 9.44 9.52 11.93
CA LYS A 94 9.94 10.32 13.05
C LYS A 94 11.45 10.61 12.87
N PRO A 95 11.90 11.88 12.95
CA PRO A 95 13.31 12.22 12.79
C PRO A 95 14.13 11.75 13.99
N THR A 96 14.68 10.54 13.90
CA THR A 96 15.56 9.93 14.90
C THR A 96 16.97 9.73 14.34
N ASP A 97 17.94 9.52 15.20
CA ASP A 97 19.31 9.23 14.77
C ASP A 97 19.40 7.94 13.94
N ASP A 98 18.62 6.92 14.29
CA ASP A 98 18.53 5.67 13.52
C ASP A 98 17.95 5.92 12.12
N GLN A 99 16.90 6.74 12.00
CA GLN A 99 16.32 7.12 10.71
C GLN A 99 17.33 7.89 9.85
N ALA A 100 18.09 8.81 10.46
CA ALA A 100 19.13 9.55 9.76
C ALA A 100 20.24 8.63 9.24
N ILE A 101 20.62 7.62 10.03
CA ILE A 101 21.58 6.58 9.61
C ILE A 101 21.02 5.79 8.45
N GLU A 102 19.78 5.31 8.50
CA GLU A 102 19.15 4.53 7.43
C GLU A 102 19.09 5.29 6.10
N MET A 103 18.70 6.57 6.14
CA MET A 103 18.70 7.44 4.96
C MET A 103 20.11 7.73 4.44
N ALA A 104 21.10 7.86 5.33
CA ALA A 104 22.49 7.99 4.94
C ALA A 104 23.00 6.70 4.26
N ILE A 105 22.62 5.51 4.75
CA ILE A 105 22.93 4.23 4.11
C ILE A 105 22.38 4.25 2.68
N GLN A 106 21.10 4.58 2.48
CA GLN A 106 20.50 4.66 1.14
C GLN A 106 21.23 5.64 0.22
N THR A 107 21.57 6.83 0.74
CA THR A 107 22.29 7.85 -0.03
C THR A 107 23.64 7.35 -0.52
N VAL A 108 24.41 6.69 0.35
CA VAL A 108 25.74 6.19 -0.01
C VAL A 108 25.64 4.94 -0.89
N VAL A 109 24.72 4.03 -0.59
CA VAL A 109 24.50 2.83 -1.42
C VAL A 109 24.11 3.21 -2.84
N GLY A 110 23.17 4.13 -3.01
CA GLY A 110 22.74 4.59 -4.34
C GLY A 110 23.82 5.31 -5.14
N LYS A 111 24.78 5.96 -4.47
CA LYS A 111 25.86 6.73 -5.15
C LYS A 111 27.16 5.96 -5.32
N THR A 112 27.41 4.95 -4.49
CA THR A 112 28.72 4.29 -4.41
C THR A 112 28.60 2.79 -4.65
N VAL A 113 27.71 2.11 -3.94
CA VAL A 113 27.68 0.64 -3.91
C VAL A 113 26.98 0.07 -5.14
N ILE A 114 25.78 0.57 -5.44
CA ILE A 114 24.98 0.11 -6.59
C ILE A 114 25.70 0.36 -7.93
N PRO A 115 26.25 1.57 -8.21
CA PRO A 115 27.00 1.79 -9.45
C PRO A 115 28.20 0.85 -9.60
N LEU A 116 28.91 0.53 -8.51
CA LEU A 116 30.03 -0.39 -8.53
C LEU A 116 29.58 -1.84 -8.80
N LEU A 117 28.48 -2.27 -8.19
CA LEU A 117 27.87 -3.57 -8.50
C LEU A 117 27.45 -3.65 -9.95
N GLU A 118 26.77 -2.64 -10.47
CA GLU A 118 26.36 -2.57 -11.89
C GLU A 118 27.56 -2.60 -12.82
N GLU A 119 28.63 -1.86 -12.54
CA GLU A 119 29.84 -1.89 -13.37
C GLU A 119 30.45 -3.31 -13.41
N ILE A 120 30.50 -3.99 -12.27
CA ILE A 120 31.15 -5.30 -12.13
C ILE A 120 30.29 -6.46 -12.66
N TYR A 121 28.97 -6.35 -12.52
CA TYR A 121 28.00 -7.35 -12.95
C TYR A 121 27.32 -6.98 -14.27
N GLU A 122 27.88 -6.04 -15.03
CA GLU A 122 27.42 -5.70 -16.39
C GLU A 122 25.96 -5.19 -16.44
N GLY A 123 25.60 -4.38 -15.44
CA GLY A 123 24.32 -3.69 -15.29
C GLY A 123 23.33 -4.43 -14.37
N TYR A 124 22.12 -3.86 -14.26
CA TYR A 124 21.05 -4.41 -13.42
C TYR A 124 20.73 -5.88 -13.72
N LYS A 125 20.67 -6.23 -15.00
CA LYS A 125 20.32 -7.58 -15.41
C LYS A 125 21.33 -8.62 -14.93
N GLY A 126 22.63 -8.36 -15.07
CA GLY A 126 23.63 -9.32 -14.62
C GLY A 126 23.73 -9.40 -13.11
N LEU A 127 23.41 -8.32 -12.38
CA LEU A 127 23.26 -8.35 -10.92
C LEU A 127 22.04 -9.21 -10.50
N ASP A 128 20.89 -9.02 -11.16
CA ASP A 128 19.68 -9.80 -10.92
C ASP A 128 19.85 -11.29 -11.23
N GLU A 129 20.71 -11.63 -12.20
CA GLU A 129 21.09 -13.00 -12.54
C GLU A 129 22.09 -13.61 -11.54
N ALA A 130 22.91 -12.79 -10.88
CA ALA A 130 23.94 -13.26 -9.94
C ALA A 130 23.43 -13.44 -8.50
N GLY A 131 22.38 -12.70 -8.11
CA GLY A 131 22.04 -12.60 -6.70
C GLY A 131 20.79 -11.79 -6.38
N VAL A 132 20.72 -11.35 -5.13
CA VAL A 132 19.68 -10.45 -4.60
C VAL A 132 20.34 -9.29 -3.86
N VAL A 133 19.71 -8.11 -3.92
CA VAL A 133 20.12 -6.96 -3.11
C VAL A 133 18.91 -6.33 -2.43
N PHE A 134 19.06 -5.91 -1.18
CA PHE A 134 17.98 -5.24 -0.45
C PHE A 134 18.52 -4.41 0.72
N TYR A 135 17.68 -3.49 1.20
CA TYR A 135 17.89 -2.81 2.48
C TYR A 135 17.12 -3.55 3.57
N ASP A 136 17.77 -3.76 4.70
CA ASP A 136 17.11 -4.18 5.93
C ASP A 136 17.17 -3.01 6.91
N ARG A 137 16.09 -2.76 7.66
CA ARG A 137 15.92 -1.54 8.47
C ARG A 137 15.37 -1.86 9.85
N LYS A 138 16.04 -1.38 10.90
CA LYS A 138 15.54 -1.45 12.28
C LYS A 138 14.18 -0.75 12.41
N SER A 139 13.98 0.36 11.70
CA SER A 139 12.69 1.06 11.66
C SER A 139 11.54 0.19 11.14
N MET A 140 11.84 -0.90 10.43
CA MET A 140 10.88 -1.88 9.91
C MET A 140 10.90 -3.22 10.67
N GLY A 141 11.59 -3.31 11.80
CA GLY A 141 11.64 -4.51 12.65
C GLY A 141 12.83 -5.43 12.40
N ALA A 142 13.80 -5.04 11.58
CA ALA A 142 15.04 -5.80 11.42
C ALA A 142 15.90 -5.76 12.69
N GLU A 143 16.71 -6.80 12.91
CA GLU A 143 17.70 -6.81 13.99
C GLU A 143 18.75 -5.69 13.82
N GLN A 144 19.10 -5.37 12.58
CA GLN A 144 20.02 -4.29 12.24
C GLN A 144 19.73 -3.66 10.88
N SER A 145 20.12 -2.39 10.75
CA SER A 145 20.00 -1.66 9.49
C SER A 145 21.25 -1.87 8.65
N GLY A 146 21.07 -2.15 7.37
CA GLY A 146 22.18 -2.43 6.46
C GLY A 146 21.72 -2.66 5.03
N PHE A 147 22.69 -2.68 4.13
CA PHE A 147 22.51 -3.08 2.75
C PHE A 147 23.10 -4.47 2.54
N TRP A 148 22.26 -5.37 2.05
CA TRP A 148 22.54 -6.79 1.95
C TRP A 148 22.73 -7.16 0.48
N ILE A 149 23.83 -7.87 0.20
CA ILE A 149 24.23 -8.32 -1.12
C ILE A 149 24.35 -9.84 -1.05
N GLY A 150 23.32 -10.52 -1.53
CA GLY A 150 23.27 -11.97 -1.61
C GLY A 150 23.80 -12.43 -2.94
N ILE A 151 24.87 -13.22 -2.98
CA ILE A 151 25.38 -13.83 -4.21
C ILE A 151 25.17 -15.34 -4.17
N LYS A 152 24.55 -15.90 -5.21
CA LYS A 152 24.24 -17.33 -5.28
C LYS A 152 25.46 -18.16 -5.62
N GLU A 153 26.19 -17.75 -6.65
CA GLU A 153 27.39 -18.41 -7.15
C GLU A 153 28.55 -17.39 -7.18
N PRO A 154 29.28 -17.22 -6.08
CA PRO A 154 30.32 -16.22 -5.97
C PRO A 154 31.56 -16.58 -6.80
N ASP A 155 32.03 -15.61 -7.57
CA ASP A 155 33.12 -15.78 -8.54
C ASP A 155 34.16 -14.63 -8.42
N ASP A 156 34.99 -14.46 -9.46
CA ASP A 156 36.01 -13.41 -9.48
C ASP A 156 35.42 -11.98 -9.55
N ARG A 157 34.17 -11.82 -9.97
CA ARG A 157 33.47 -10.53 -9.93
C ARG A 157 33.20 -10.13 -8.48
N LEU A 158 32.79 -11.05 -7.62
CA LEU A 158 32.64 -10.75 -6.20
C LEU A 158 33.98 -10.34 -5.56
N LYS A 159 35.08 -11.04 -5.88
CA LYS A 159 36.43 -10.65 -5.39
C LYS A 159 36.81 -9.24 -5.80
N LYS A 160 36.55 -8.89 -7.07
CA LYS A 160 36.76 -7.54 -7.60
C LYS A 160 35.91 -6.52 -6.84
N PHE A 161 34.64 -6.82 -6.59
CA PHE A 161 33.75 -5.95 -5.82
C PHE A 161 34.28 -5.72 -4.41
N ILE A 162 34.67 -6.77 -3.69
CA ILE A 162 35.23 -6.66 -2.34
C ILE A 162 36.47 -5.77 -2.34
N THR A 163 37.36 -5.96 -3.32
CA THR A 163 38.61 -5.17 -3.42
C THR A 163 38.34 -3.69 -3.69
N GLU A 164 37.46 -3.37 -4.64
CA GLU A 164 37.13 -1.96 -4.93
C GLU A 164 36.33 -1.31 -3.80
N MET A 165 35.42 -2.07 -3.18
CA MET A 165 34.63 -1.58 -2.06
C MET A 165 35.47 -1.35 -0.80
N GLN A 166 36.49 -2.18 -0.56
CA GLN A 166 37.45 -1.99 0.53
C GLN A 166 38.15 -0.64 0.39
N LYS A 167 38.61 -0.26 -0.82
CA LYS A 167 39.22 1.06 -1.05
C LYS A 167 38.29 2.23 -0.68
N LYS A 168 36.99 2.08 -0.92
CA LYS A 168 35.99 3.11 -0.55
C LYS A 168 35.75 3.18 0.95
N ILE A 169 35.80 2.04 1.64
CA ILE A 169 35.73 1.97 3.11
C ILE A 169 37.00 2.58 3.73
N ASP A 170 38.17 2.25 3.20
CA ASP A 170 39.46 2.81 3.63
C ASP A 170 39.49 4.34 3.42
N ALA A 171 38.81 4.84 2.39
CA ALA A 171 38.63 6.27 2.15
C ALA A 171 37.56 6.93 3.04
N GLY A 172 36.95 6.19 3.97
CA GLY A 172 35.93 6.66 4.90
C GLY A 172 34.60 7.06 4.26
N GLU A 173 34.31 6.56 3.06
CA GLU A 173 33.09 6.88 2.30
C GLU A 173 31.85 6.20 2.88
N ILE A 174 32.02 4.99 3.41
CA ILE A 174 30.97 4.22 4.09
C ILE A 174 31.58 3.40 5.22
N LYS A 175 30.76 3.08 6.22
CA LYS A 175 31.15 2.17 7.30
C LYS A 175 30.93 0.72 6.88
N ALA A 176 31.95 -0.12 7.06
CA ALA A 176 31.89 -1.55 6.71
C ALA A 176 30.69 -2.28 7.35
N LYS A 177 30.35 -1.92 8.59
CA LYS A 177 29.28 -2.56 9.37
C LYS A 177 27.87 -2.45 8.76
N TYR A 178 27.67 -1.63 7.73
CA TYR A 178 26.37 -1.47 7.04
C TYR A 178 26.30 -2.20 5.70
N LEU A 179 27.36 -2.94 5.32
CA LEU A 179 27.39 -3.75 4.11
C LEU A 179 27.56 -5.22 4.48
N HIS A 180 26.60 -6.04 4.07
CA HIS A 180 26.58 -7.47 4.38
C HIS A 180 26.61 -8.27 3.08
N ILE A 181 27.63 -9.12 2.92
CA ILE A 181 27.80 -9.97 1.74
C ILE A 181 27.54 -11.41 2.16
N PHE A 182 26.45 -11.99 1.67
CA PHE A 182 25.95 -13.28 2.14
C PHE A 182 25.67 -14.23 0.98
N TYR A 183 25.57 -15.52 1.29
CA TYR A 183 25.10 -16.51 0.33
C TYR A 183 23.57 -16.52 0.26
N THR A 184 23.03 -16.45 -0.95
CA THR A 184 21.59 -16.61 -1.21
C THR A 184 21.33 -17.88 -2.02
N PRO A 185 20.27 -18.66 -1.76
CA PRO A 185 19.92 -19.82 -2.59
C PRO A 185 19.13 -19.45 -3.85
N TYR A 186 18.85 -18.17 -4.09
CA TYR A 186 18.14 -17.65 -5.26
C TYR A 186 18.63 -16.28 -5.68
N THR A 187 18.27 -15.92 -6.91
CA THR A 187 18.54 -14.61 -7.50
C THR A 187 17.24 -13.84 -7.77
N THR A 188 17.34 -12.53 -7.98
CA THR A 188 16.19 -11.69 -8.36
C THR A 188 15.56 -12.20 -9.65
N ALA A 189 16.37 -12.60 -10.64
CA ALA A 189 15.87 -13.15 -11.90
C ALA A 189 15.06 -14.44 -11.71
N GLU A 190 15.52 -15.35 -10.83
CA GLU A 190 14.79 -16.57 -10.48
C GLU A 190 13.47 -16.27 -9.76
N ASN A 191 13.49 -15.31 -8.82
CA ASN A 191 12.30 -14.89 -8.09
C ASN A 191 11.25 -14.24 -9.02
N ASN A 192 11.69 -13.43 -9.98
CA ASN A 192 10.80 -12.82 -10.98
C ASN A 192 10.17 -13.91 -11.88
N LEU A 193 10.99 -14.83 -12.40
CA LEU A 193 10.48 -15.95 -13.21
C LEU A 193 9.50 -16.83 -12.42
N LEU A 194 9.77 -17.07 -11.13
CA LEU A 194 8.88 -17.82 -10.27
C LEU A 194 7.56 -17.07 -10.03
N THR A 195 7.62 -15.76 -9.78
CA THR A 195 6.45 -14.89 -9.65
C THR A 195 5.54 -15.01 -10.87
N ASP A 196 6.10 -14.98 -12.08
CA ASP A 196 5.34 -15.14 -13.33
C ASP A 196 4.67 -16.51 -13.43
N LYS A 197 5.38 -17.59 -13.12
CA LYS A 197 4.86 -18.97 -13.13
C LYS A 197 3.72 -19.16 -12.13
N VAL A 198 3.85 -18.61 -10.92
CA VAL A 198 2.80 -18.66 -9.90
C VAL A 198 1.61 -17.83 -10.35
N ASN A 199 1.84 -16.61 -10.85
CA ASN A 199 0.81 -15.74 -11.41
C ASN A 199 0.01 -16.42 -12.52
N GLU A 200 0.65 -17.16 -13.42
CA GLU A 200 -0.05 -17.91 -14.48
C GLU A 200 -1.07 -18.90 -13.89
N LYS A 201 -0.68 -19.68 -12.87
CA LYS A 201 -1.58 -20.63 -12.20
C LYS A 201 -2.70 -19.93 -11.45
N VAL A 202 -2.39 -18.85 -10.73
CA VAL A 202 -3.40 -18.07 -10.00
C VAL A 202 -4.39 -17.43 -10.98
N ARG A 203 -3.93 -16.86 -12.10
CA ARG A 203 -4.79 -16.32 -13.16
C ARG A 203 -5.69 -17.37 -13.80
N ALA A 204 -5.21 -18.60 -13.95
CA ALA A 204 -6.05 -19.70 -14.44
C ALA A 204 -7.21 -20.01 -13.47
N ILE A 205 -6.95 -19.95 -12.15
CA ILE A 205 -8.01 -20.08 -11.13
C ILE A 205 -8.99 -18.90 -11.24
N VAL A 206 -8.49 -17.67 -11.30
CA VAL A 206 -9.32 -16.45 -11.43
C VAL A 206 -10.23 -16.54 -12.66
N LYS A 207 -9.68 -16.89 -13.83
CA LYS A 207 -10.43 -16.99 -15.08
C LYS A 207 -11.57 -18.00 -15.02
N ASN A 208 -11.39 -19.08 -14.26
CA ASN A 208 -12.38 -20.14 -14.10
C ASN A 208 -13.34 -19.92 -12.92
N HIS A 209 -13.16 -18.84 -12.16
CA HIS A 209 -14.08 -18.50 -11.07
C HIS A 209 -15.44 -18.06 -11.62
N GLU A 210 -16.52 -18.23 -10.85
CA GLU A 210 -17.87 -17.86 -11.26
C GLU A 210 -18.07 -16.34 -11.42
N THR A 211 -17.21 -15.55 -10.77
CA THR A 211 -17.26 -14.08 -10.68
C THR A 211 -15.87 -13.46 -10.84
N PRO A 212 -15.19 -13.65 -11.98
CA PRO A 212 -13.78 -13.30 -12.15
C PRO A 212 -13.50 -11.81 -11.94
N ASP A 213 -14.42 -10.93 -12.34
CA ASP A 213 -14.28 -9.47 -12.21
C ASP A 213 -14.39 -8.96 -10.76
N ARG A 214 -14.73 -9.84 -9.82
CA ARG A 214 -14.86 -9.51 -8.39
C ARG A 214 -13.68 -9.98 -7.56
N LEU A 215 -12.70 -10.63 -8.18
CA LEU A 215 -11.57 -11.20 -7.47
C LEU A 215 -10.45 -10.19 -7.34
N ALA A 216 -9.77 -10.24 -6.20
CA ALA A 216 -8.50 -9.57 -6.01
C ALA A 216 -7.47 -10.58 -5.53
N GLY A 217 -6.27 -10.45 -6.09
CA GLY A 217 -5.13 -11.18 -5.61
C GLY A 217 -3.84 -10.59 -6.14
N GLY A 218 -2.77 -10.88 -5.41
CA GLY A 218 -1.41 -10.50 -5.73
C GLY A 218 -0.50 -11.70 -5.55
N VAL A 219 0.53 -11.79 -6.38
CA VAL A 219 1.58 -12.78 -6.23
C VAL A 219 2.90 -12.05 -6.25
N SER A 220 3.75 -12.37 -5.28
CA SER A 220 5.14 -11.96 -5.26
C SER A 220 6.01 -13.09 -4.72
N VAL A 221 7.31 -12.95 -4.89
CA VAL A 221 8.30 -13.79 -4.21
C VAL A 221 9.11 -12.85 -3.33
N ASP A 222 9.13 -13.13 -2.03
CA ASP A 222 9.84 -12.31 -1.06
C ASP A 222 11.36 -12.38 -1.31
N THR A 223 12.00 -11.25 -1.57
CA THR A 223 13.44 -11.20 -1.90
C THR A 223 14.34 -11.68 -0.77
N ILE A 224 13.87 -11.62 0.48
CA ILE A 224 14.69 -11.96 1.66
C ILE A 224 14.65 -13.45 1.95
N THR A 225 13.50 -14.09 1.81
CA THR A 225 13.23 -15.49 2.17
C THR A 225 13.05 -16.42 0.96
N GLY A 226 12.74 -15.85 -0.20
CA GLY A 226 12.38 -16.59 -1.41
C GLY A 226 11.01 -17.26 -1.32
N ASN A 227 10.22 -16.97 -0.29
CA ASN A 227 8.87 -17.49 -0.15
C ASN A 227 7.96 -16.93 -1.24
N ILE A 228 7.05 -17.76 -1.75
CA ILE A 228 5.98 -17.32 -2.63
C ILE A 228 4.89 -16.75 -1.73
N GLU A 229 4.55 -15.48 -1.91
CA GLU A 229 3.51 -14.78 -1.17
C GLU A 229 2.30 -14.60 -2.08
N ILE A 230 1.13 -15.09 -1.66
CA ILE A 230 -0.11 -15.01 -2.43
C ILE A 230 -1.18 -14.31 -1.59
N GLU A 231 -1.46 -13.06 -1.92
CA GLU A 231 -2.60 -12.31 -1.40
C GLU A 231 -3.85 -12.68 -2.20
N HIS A 232 -4.98 -12.93 -1.55
CA HIS A 232 -6.21 -13.30 -2.25
C HIS A 232 -7.49 -13.07 -1.43
N ASN A 233 -8.63 -13.00 -2.12
CA ASN A 233 -9.96 -13.13 -1.50
C ASN A 233 -10.78 -14.29 -2.09
N PHE A 234 -10.18 -15.25 -2.79
CA PHE A 234 -10.95 -16.27 -3.54
C PHE A 234 -10.43 -17.70 -3.50
N LEU A 235 -9.19 -17.93 -3.04
CA LEU A 235 -8.61 -19.28 -3.03
C LEU A 235 -9.26 -20.15 -1.94
N THR A 236 -9.76 -21.32 -2.35
CA THR A 236 -10.21 -22.37 -1.45
C THR A 236 -9.01 -23.13 -0.86
N GLU A 237 -9.21 -23.87 0.24
CA GLU A 237 -8.15 -24.70 0.83
C GLU A 237 -7.59 -25.76 -0.13
N GLU A 238 -8.44 -26.31 -1.00
CA GLU A 238 -7.99 -27.25 -2.04
C GLU A 238 -7.10 -26.57 -3.08
N GLN A 239 -7.46 -25.36 -3.51
CA GLN A 239 -6.65 -24.57 -4.45
C GLN A 239 -5.33 -24.13 -3.83
N LYS A 240 -5.33 -23.72 -2.55
CA LYS A 240 -4.10 -23.42 -1.79
C LYS A 240 -3.17 -24.62 -1.76
N LYS A 241 -3.68 -25.80 -1.39
CA LYS A 241 -2.90 -27.04 -1.40
C LYS A 241 -2.37 -27.38 -2.80
N GLY A 242 -3.19 -27.21 -3.84
CA GLY A 242 -2.79 -27.40 -5.23
C GLY A 242 -1.63 -26.48 -5.65
N LEU A 243 -1.69 -25.21 -5.26
CA LEU A 243 -0.62 -24.24 -5.50
C LEU A 243 0.66 -24.61 -4.74
N SER A 244 0.58 -24.96 -3.45
CA SER A 244 1.75 -25.41 -2.68
C SER A 244 2.40 -26.65 -3.29
N ASN A 245 1.61 -27.63 -3.72
CA ASN A 245 2.11 -28.84 -4.37
C ASN A 245 2.77 -28.57 -5.73
N ALA A 246 2.32 -27.53 -6.43
CA ALA A 246 2.88 -27.16 -7.73
C ALA A 246 4.27 -26.50 -7.63
N PHE A 247 4.66 -26.02 -6.43
CA PHE A 247 5.94 -25.34 -6.19
C PHE A 247 6.67 -25.92 -4.96
N PRO A 248 7.00 -27.23 -4.95
CA PRO A 248 7.49 -27.91 -3.75
C PRO A 248 8.87 -27.45 -3.28
N THR A 249 9.63 -26.75 -4.14
CA THR A 249 10.96 -26.22 -3.83
C THR A 249 10.91 -24.90 -3.07
N ARG A 250 9.73 -24.31 -2.88
CA ARG A 250 9.52 -23.02 -2.23
C ARG A 250 8.34 -23.09 -1.28
N LYS A 251 8.47 -22.45 -0.11
CA LYS A 251 7.33 -22.28 0.80
C LYS A 251 6.33 -21.33 0.12
N VAL A 252 5.06 -21.70 0.12
CA VAL A 252 3.95 -20.85 -0.33
C VAL A 252 3.20 -20.37 0.90
N VAL A 253 3.05 -19.06 1.01
CA VAL A 253 2.36 -18.37 2.10
C VAL A 253 1.14 -17.66 1.52
N PHE A 254 -0.02 -17.84 2.15
CA PHE A 254 -1.28 -17.28 1.69
C PHE A 254 -1.77 -16.23 2.67
N HIS A 255 -2.12 -15.05 2.14
CA HIS A 255 -2.70 -13.94 2.90
C HIS A 255 -4.13 -13.70 2.41
N GLN A 256 -5.12 -14.06 3.23
CA GLN A 256 -6.50 -13.77 2.90
C GLN A 256 -6.80 -12.29 3.16
N GLN A 257 -7.19 -11.57 2.11
CA GLN A 257 -7.66 -10.20 2.18
C GLN A 257 -9.16 -10.17 2.47
N GLY A 258 -9.54 -9.73 3.66
CA GLY A 258 -10.93 -9.61 4.06
C GLY A 258 -11.69 -10.94 4.04
N ARG A 259 -12.99 -10.86 3.72
CA ARG A 259 -13.86 -12.02 3.51
C ARG A 259 -13.58 -12.65 2.15
N LEU A 260 -13.83 -13.95 2.03
CA LEU A 260 -13.82 -14.60 0.73
C LEU A 260 -14.95 -14.05 -0.15
N VAL A 261 -14.72 -13.99 -1.45
CA VAL A 261 -15.73 -13.60 -2.43
C VAL A 261 -16.99 -14.46 -2.25
N PRO A 262 -18.19 -13.83 -2.22
CA PRO A 262 -19.43 -14.58 -2.08
C PRO A 262 -19.64 -15.46 -3.31
N LYS A 263 -20.05 -16.71 -3.07
CA LYS A 263 -20.40 -17.65 -4.15
C LYS A 263 -21.65 -17.18 -4.87
N LYS A 264 -21.90 -17.71 -6.06
CA LYS A 264 -23.13 -17.40 -6.78
C LYS A 264 -24.37 -17.71 -5.95
N GLY A 265 -25.19 -16.70 -5.72
CA GLY A 265 -26.43 -16.80 -4.94
C GLY A 265 -26.29 -16.46 -3.46
N GLU A 266 -25.06 -16.35 -2.94
CA GLU A 266 -24.83 -15.82 -1.60
C GLU A 266 -25.05 -14.30 -1.58
N LYS A 267 -25.47 -13.79 -0.41
CA LYS A 267 -25.68 -12.36 -0.23
C LYS A 267 -24.34 -11.65 -0.08
N ASP A 268 -24.21 -10.54 -0.81
CA ASP A 268 -23.09 -9.59 -0.73
C ASP A 268 -23.55 -8.22 -0.21
N THR A 269 -24.78 -8.16 0.29
CA THR A 269 -25.37 -7.00 0.96
C THR A 269 -26.04 -7.44 2.25
N THR A 270 -25.73 -6.74 3.34
CA THR A 270 -26.32 -6.96 4.66
C THR A 270 -27.12 -5.72 5.06
N TYR A 271 -28.31 -5.94 5.62
CA TYR A 271 -29.11 -4.87 6.20
C TYR A 271 -29.04 -4.95 7.73
N PRO A 272 -29.12 -3.82 8.44
CA PRO A 272 -29.07 -3.81 9.89
C PRO A 272 -30.34 -4.43 10.47
N GLU A 273 -30.24 -5.04 11.65
CA GLU A 273 -31.42 -5.57 12.35
C GLU A 273 -32.42 -4.45 12.66
N GLU A 274 -31.92 -3.34 13.20
CA GLU A 274 -32.68 -2.12 13.40
C GLU A 274 -32.54 -1.21 12.18
N THR A 275 -33.63 -1.03 11.44
CA THR A 275 -33.64 -0.19 10.22
C THR A 275 -33.43 1.30 10.55
N TYR A 276 -33.85 1.74 11.75
CA TYR A 276 -33.86 3.14 12.12
C TYR A 276 -33.06 3.43 13.40
N SER A 277 -32.36 4.55 13.41
CA SER A 277 -31.73 5.17 14.57
C SER A 277 -32.40 6.49 14.90
N LYS A 278 -32.55 6.79 16.19
CA LYS A 278 -33.04 8.09 16.67
C LYS A 278 -31.95 9.17 16.70
N ASN A 279 -30.70 8.78 16.54
CA ASN A 279 -29.56 9.67 16.57
C ASN A 279 -28.95 9.76 15.16
N PRO A 280 -28.59 10.96 14.70
CA PRO A 280 -27.87 11.11 13.44
C PRO A 280 -26.48 10.48 13.57
N SER A 281 -25.95 9.99 12.45
CA SER A 281 -24.61 9.43 12.37
C SER A 281 -23.92 9.90 11.10
N LYS A 282 -22.61 10.16 11.18
CA LYS A 282 -21.74 10.43 10.04
C LYS A 282 -20.87 9.24 9.66
N GLU A 283 -21.23 8.05 10.16
CA GLU A 283 -20.53 6.81 9.84
C GLU A 283 -20.92 6.30 8.45
N GLY A 284 -19.91 5.82 7.70
CA GLY A 284 -20.09 5.22 6.38
C GLY A 284 -20.09 6.23 5.24
N GLU A 285 -20.60 5.79 4.10
CA GLU A 285 -20.70 6.56 2.86
C GLU A 285 -22.14 6.57 2.37
N TYR A 286 -22.60 7.71 1.85
CA TYR A 286 -23.91 7.83 1.22
C TYR A 286 -23.90 7.25 -0.19
N VAL A 287 -24.94 6.48 -0.51
CA VAL A 287 -25.24 6.03 -1.88
C VAL A 287 -25.80 7.20 -2.67
N MET A 288 -24.97 7.83 -3.50
CA MET A 288 -25.36 9.03 -4.26
C MET A 288 -25.94 8.71 -5.62
N SER A 289 -25.50 7.62 -6.24
CA SER A 289 -26.12 7.09 -7.46
C SER A 289 -25.95 5.57 -7.55
N LEU A 290 -26.89 4.94 -8.25
CA LEU A 290 -26.93 3.51 -8.49
C LEU A 290 -27.10 3.23 -9.97
N GLY A 291 -26.45 2.18 -10.45
CA GLY A 291 -26.71 1.56 -11.73
C GLY A 291 -26.63 0.05 -11.63
N ASP A 292 -26.88 -0.65 -12.73
CA ASP A 292 -26.90 -2.13 -12.71
C ASP A 292 -25.51 -2.74 -12.45
N LYS A 293 -24.45 -1.99 -12.73
CA LYS A 293 -23.06 -2.45 -12.63
C LYS A 293 -22.28 -1.82 -11.49
N GLY A 294 -22.86 -0.88 -10.75
CA GLY A 294 -22.11 -0.17 -9.72
C GLY A 294 -22.87 0.95 -9.04
N MET A 295 -22.13 1.67 -8.21
CA MET A 295 -22.62 2.71 -7.33
C MET A 295 -21.58 3.81 -7.15
N LEU A 296 -22.02 5.05 -6.94
CA LEU A 296 -21.17 6.14 -6.46
C LEU A 296 -21.46 6.34 -4.98
N LEU A 297 -20.41 6.24 -4.17
CA LEU A 297 -20.46 6.49 -2.75
C LEU A 297 -19.68 7.75 -2.41
N ILE A 298 -20.17 8.51 -1.44
CA ILE A 298 -19.47 9.68 -0.89
C ILE A 298 -19.45 9.59 0.62
N SER A 299 -18.28 9.79 1.23
CA SER A 299 -18.11 9.78 2.68
C SER A 299 -19.12 10.70 3.37
N ALA A 300 -19.76 10.22 4.43
CA ALA A 300 -20.65 11.02 5.27
C ALA A 300 -19.87 12.02 6.17
N GLN A 301 -18.55 11.86 6.24
CA GLN A 301 -17.64 12.71 7.01
C GLN A 301 -16.52 13.28 6.13
N SER A 302 -16.22 14.57 6.30
CA SER A 302 -15.07 15.22 5.65
C SER A 302 -13.76 14.88 6.36
N THR A 303 -12.67 14.86 5.59
CA THR A 303 -11.30 14.83 6.09
C THR A 303 -10.65 16.20 5.90
N ASP A 304 -9.86 16.64 6.89
CA ASP A 304 -9.08 17.88 6.81
C ASP A 304 -7.66 17.55 6.34
N PHE A 305 -7.31 18.02 5.14
CA PHE A 305 -5.96 17.86 4.57
C PHE A 305 -5.13 19.15 4.64
N SER A 306 -5.59 20.18 5.36
CA SER A 306 -4.94 21.51 5.38
C SER A 306 -3.52 21.48 5.95
N GLU A 307 -3.19 20.54 6.83
CA GLU A 307 -1.82 20.33 7.35
C GLU A 307 -0.80 20.00 6.24
N THR A 308 -1.27 19.42 5.12
CA THR A 308 -0.44 19.08 3.95
C THR A 308 -0.64 20.04 2.77
N GLY A 309 -1.28 21.18 3.01
CA GLY A 309 -1.64 22.14 1.96
C GLY A 309 -2.86 21.75 1.12
N GLY A 310 -3.59 20.69 1.52
CA GLY A 310 -4.82 20.23 0.88
C GLY A 310 -6.07 20.98 1.34
N GLU A 311 -7.24 20.48 0.94
CA GLU A 311 -8.52 21.07 1.30
C GLU A 311 -8.91 20.75 2.75
N LYS A 312 -9.42 21.77 3.46
CA LYS A 312 -9.88 21.64 4.85
C LYS A 312 -11.12 20.74 5.00
N GLU A 313 -11.95 20.71 3.95
CA GLU A 313 -13.22 19.97 3.94
C GLU A 313 -13.28 19.10 2.68
N PHE A 314 -12.62 17.95 2.73
CA PHE A 314 -12.60 17.00 1.61
C PHE A 314 -13.50 15.80 1.89
N TYR A 315 -14.41 15.50 0.98
CA TYR A 315 -15.24 14.29 1.04
C TYR A 315 -14.71 13.26 0.04
N SER A 316 -14.29 12.10 0.54
CA SER A 316 -13.91 10.99 -0.33
C SER A 316 -15.12 10.55 -1.16
N ALA A 317 -14.93 10.39 -2.47
CA ALA A 317 -15.94 9.90 -3.39
C ALA A 317 -15.37 8.71 -4.17
N THR A 318 -16.10 7.60 -4.22
CA THR A 318 -15.63 6.36 -4.88
C THR A 318 -16.72 5.75 -5.74
N ARG A 319 -16.38 5.43 -6.99
CA ARG A 319 -17.21 4.60 -7.87
C ARG A 319 -16.82 3.14 -7.70
N TYR A 320 -17.76 2.36 -7.18
CA TYR A 320 -17.59 0.92 -7.04
C TYR A 320 -18.28 0.17 -8.16
N LYS A 321 -17.57 -0.79 -8.76
CA LYS A 321 -18.21 -1.89 -9.48
C LYS A 321 -18.90 -2.79 -8.45
N PHE A 322 -20.22 -2.92 -8.58
CA PHE A 322 -21.03 -3.74 -7.69
C PHE A 322 -22.23 -4.29 -8.46
N PRO A 323 -22.24 -5.59 -8.79
CA PRO A 323 -23.29 -6.16 -9.64
C PRO A 323 -24.67 -6.05 -9.00
N LYS A 324 -25.66 -5.61 -9.79
CA LYS A 324 -27.06 -5.43 -9.41
C LYS A 324 -27.24 -4.45 -8.24
N ALA A 325 -26.40 -3.42 -8.13
CA ALA A 325 -26.47 -2.44 -7.04
C ALA A 325 -27.87 -1.80 -6.91
N SER A 326 -28.49 -1.43 -8.03
CA SER A 326 -29.86 -0.87 -8.11
C SER A 326 -30.95 -1.80 -7.55
N GLN A 327 -30.72 -3.11 -7.50
CA GLN A 327 -31.67 -4.10 -6.98
C GLN A 327 -31.44 -4.42 -5.49
N LYS A 328 -30.27 -4.03 -4.96
CA LYS A 328 -29.81 -4.38 -3.61
C LYS A 328 -29.76 -3.19 -2.66
N LEU A 329 -29.76 -1.97 -3.19
CA LEU A 329 -29.55 -0.73 -2.46
C LEU A 329 -30.51 0.34 -2.96
N HIS A 330 -30.62 1.42 -2.19
CA HIS A 330 -31.37 2.62 -2.55
C HIS A 330 -30.48 3.86 -2.44
N VAL A 331 -30.71 4.83 -3.33
CA VAL A 331 -30.07 6.15 -3.24
C VAL A 331 -30.45 6.80 -1.91
N GLY A 332 -29.45 7.40 -1.26
CA GLY A 332 -29.56 8.06 0.03
C GLY A 332 -29.22 7.18 1.23
N GLN A 333 -29.11 5.87 1.08
CA GLN A 333 -28.68 5.01 2.19
C GLN A 333 -27.23 5.28 2.58
N ARG A 334 -26.91 5.11 3.87
CA ARG A 334 -25.52 5.02 4.33
C ARG A 334 -25.06 3.57 4.34
N VAL A 335 -23.85 3.33 3.87
CA VAL A 335 -23.26 1.99 3.75
C VAL A 335 -21.80 1.97 4.20
N LYS A 336 -21.30 0.80 4.56
CA LYS A 336 -19.87 0.48 4.58
C LYS A 336 -19.55 -0.48 3.45
N VAL A 337 -18.41 -0.28 2.81
CA VAL A 337 -17.95 -1.15 1.73
C VAL A 337 -16.68 -1.85 2.12
N GLU A 338 -16.67 -3.16 1.93
CA GLU A 338 -15.45 -3.93 1.86
C GLU A 338 -15.02 -4.02 0.40
N ALA A 339 -13.88 -3.42 0.06
CA ALA A 339 -13.37 -3.41 -1.30
C ALA A 339 -12.68 -4.73 -1.65
N SER A 340 -12.72 -5.10 -2.94
CA SER A 340 -11.91 -6.15 -3.51
C SER A 340 -10.74 -5.53 -4.26
N GLY A 341 -9.54 -5.59 -3.66
CA GLY A 341 -8.32 -5.05 -4.25
C GLY A 341 -8.16 -3.54 -4.07
N PRO A 342 -7.22 -2.92 -4.80
CA PRO A 342 -6.91 -1.51 -4.63
C PRO A 342 -8.02 -0.59 -5.15
N ILE A 343 -8.10 0.60 -4.55
CA ILE A 343 -8.88 1.73 -5.09
C ILE A 343 -7.93 2.58 -5.93
N MET A 344 -8.29 2.80 -7.20
CA MET A 344 -7.51 3.65 -8.10
C MET A 344 -7.53 5.10 -7.63
N GLU A 345 -6.37 5.73 -7.64
CA GLU A 345 -6.15 7.12 -7.28
C GLU A 345 -6.70 8.06 -8.38
N SER A 346 -8.00 8.37 -8.26
CA SER A 346 -8.70 9.38 -9.06
C SER A 346 -9.76 10.07 -8.18
N TYR A 347 -10.38 11.14 -8.67
CA TYR A 347 -11.54 11.73 -8.01
C TYR A 347 -12.74 11.79 -8.99
N PRO A 348 -13.81 11.00 -8.77
CA PRO A 348 -13.95 9.99 -7.71
C PRO A 348 -12.95 8.84 -7.90
N GLY A 349 -12.56 8.18 -6.79
CA GLY A 349 -11.78 6.95 -6.81
C GLY A 349 -12.53 5.84 -7.52
N GLN A 350 -11.84 4.79 -7.94
CA GLN A 350 -12.48 3.66 -8.64
C GLN A 350 -12.08 2.34 -8.02
N GLY A 351 -13.05 1.50 -7.70
CA GLY A 351 -12.81 0.20 -7.08
C GLY A 351 -13.88 -0.83 -7.39
N THR A 352 -13.75 -2.00 -6.77
CA THR A 352 -14.75 -3.07 -6.82
C THR A 352 -15.23 -3.35 -5.41
N ALA A 353 -16.54 -3.40 -5.20
CA ALA A 353 -17.12 -3.74 -3.90
C ALA A 353 -17.30 -5.26 -3.77
N LEU A 354 -16.77 -5.82 -2.68
CA LEU A 354 -16.93 -7.23 -2.31
C LEU A 354 -18.19 -7.43 -1.48
N TYR A 355 -18.35 -6.61 -0.44
CA TYR A 355 -19.52 -6.60 0.43
C TYR A 355 -19.96 -5.18 0.72
N VAL A 356 -21.27 -5.01 0.91
CA VAL A 356 -21.90 -3.73 1.28
C VAL A 356 -22.78 -3.94 2.50
N ASP A 357 -22.43 -3.31 3.61
CA ASP A 357 -23.23 -3.36 4.84
C ASP A 357 -24.01 -2.05 4.98
N VAL A 358 -25.33 -2.12 4.87
CA VAL A 358 -26.23 -0.98 5.03
C VAL A 358 -26.29 -0.60 6.51
N LEU A 359 -26.23 0.69 6.79
CA LEU A 359 -26.28 1.24 8.15
C LEU A 359 -27.70 1.68 8.53
N PRO A 360 -28.06 1.68 9.83
CA PRO A 360 -29.34 2.20 10.28
C PRO A 360 -29.55 3.65 9.85
N GLU A 361 -30.73 3.95 9.35
CA GLU A 361 -31.10 5.27 8.86
C GLU A 361 -31.55 6.17 10.01
N TYR A 362 -31.10 7.42 10.03
CA TYR A 362 -31.63 8.39 10.97
C TYR A 362 -33.10 8.67 10.70
N LYS A 363 -33.95 8.43 11.70
CA LYS A 363 -35.36 8.78 11.70
C LYS A 363 -35.77 9.30 13.08
N PRO A 364 -35.84 10.64 13.27
CA PRO A 364 -36.41 11.24 14.48
C PRO A 364 -37.79 10.68 14.80
N HIS A 365 -38.14 10.64 16.09
CA HIS A 365 -39.43 10.11 16.56
C HIS A 365 -40.68 10.66 15.88
N GLN A 366 -40.63 11.93 15.46
CA GLN A 366 -41.76 12.63 14.86
C GLN A 366 -41.61 12.82 13.36
N ALA A 367 -40.49 12.36 12.79
CA ALA A 367 -40.27 12.52 11.38
C ALA A 367 -41.03 11.46 10.58
N ASP A 368 -41.73 11.89 9.54
CA ASP A 368 -42.38 11.01 8.59
C ASP A 368 -41.36 10.38 7.63
N LEU A 369 -40.40 11.17 7.15
CA LEU A 369 -39.33 10.74 6.25
C LEU A 369 -38.12 10.18 7.02
N SER A 370 -37.41 9.24 6.41
CA SER A 370 -36.09 8.79 6.88
C SER A 370 -34.98 9.56 6.17
N GLU A 371 -33.78 9.52 6.77
CA GLU A 371 -32.55 10.05 6.19
C GLU A 371 -32.38 9.72 4.70
N SER A 372 -32.50 8.44 4.31
CA SER A 372 -32.29 8.04 2.91
C SER A 372 -33.30 8.69 1.97
N LYS A 373 -34.56 8.84 2.42
CA LYS A 373 -35.61 9.46 1.63
C LYS A 373 -35.39 10.95 1.45
N VAL A 374 -34.97 11.64 2.52
CA VAL A 374 -34.65 13.06 2.49
C VAL A 374 -33.45 13.31 1.58
N VAL A 375 -32.41 12.50 1.68
CA VAL A 375 -31.23 12.58 0.80
C VAL A 375 -31.64 12.37 -0.66
N GLN A 376 -32.44 11.35 -0.96
CA GLN A 376 -32.94 11.09 -2.32
C GLN A 376 -33.68 12.31 -2.90
N LEU A 377 -34.56 12.94 -2.11
CA LEU A 377 -35.29 14.14 -2.54
C LEU A 377 -34.37 15.36 -2.68
N GLY A 378 -33.44 15.52 -1.74
CA GLY A 378 -32.43 16.56 -1.75
C GLY A 378 -31.58 16.52 -3.00
N ILE A 379 -31.06 15.34 -3.38
CA ILE A 379 -30.28 15.12 -4.60
C ILE A 379 -31.09 15.54 -5.82
N LYS A 380 -32.33 15.03 -5.95
CA LYS A 380 -33.21 15.36 -7.09
C LYS A 380 -33.45 16.87 -7.22
N LYS A 381 -33.61 17.58 -6.10
CA LYS A 381 -33.83 19.03 -6.07
C LYS A 381 -32.56 19.85 -6.30
N ALA A 382 -31.38 19.32 -5.94
CA ALA A 382 -30.08 19.95 -6.16
C ALA A 382 -29.52 19.72 -7.59
N GLU A 383 -29.95 18.65 -8.26
CA GLU A 383 -29.49 18.21 -9.59
C GLU A 383 -30.28 18.81 -10.77
N ASP A 384 -31.05 19.88 -10.57
CA ASP A 384 -31.88 20.53 -11.62
C ASP A 384 -31.06 21.16 -12.78
N ASN A 385 -29.72 21.04 -12.78
CA ASN A 385 -28.84 21.42 -13.89
C ASN A 385 -27.76 20.34 -14.14
N GLN A 386 -27.70 19.86 -15.40
CA GLN A 386 -26.89 18.76 -15.92
C GLN A 386 -25.35 18.98 -15.88
N ASN A 387 -24.75 19.12 -14.70
CA ASN A 387 -23.30 19.20 -14.57
C ASN A 387 -22.69 17.97 -13.90
N HIS A 388 -21.55 17.51 -14.44
CA HIS A 388 -20.79 16.32 -14.05
C HIS A 388 -20.06 16.41 -12.69
N HIS A 389 -20.43 17.36 -11.83
CA HIS A 389 -19.74 17.60 -10.56
C HIS A 389 -20.26 16.72 -9.42
N ILE A 390 -19.38 16.35 -8.50
CA ILE A 390 -19.67 15.48 -7.37
C ILE A 390 -20.36 16.28 -6.26
N LEU A 391 -21.59 15.90 -5.91
CA LEU A 391 -22.40 16.53 -4.88
C LEU A 391 -22.16 15.85 -3.52
N SER A 392 -21.52 16.52 -2.56
CA SER A 392 -21.22 15.94 -1.23
C SER A 392 -22.21 16.42 -0.17
N ILE A 393 -22.54 15.60 0.83
CA ILE A 393 -23.45 15.97 1.92
C ILE A 393 -22.63 16.45 3.11
N ARG A 394 -22.69 17.75 3.41
CA ARG A 394 -22.03 18.33 4.57
C ARG A 394 -22.82 18.14 5.85
N ASP A 395 -24.13 18.38 5.76
CA ASP A 395 -25.01 18.29 6.92
C ASP A 395 -26.43 17.88 6.55
N LEU A 396 -27.10 17.24 7.50
CA LEU A 396 -28.49 16.83 7.41
C LEU A 396 -29.13 17.00 8.80
N SER A 397 -30.18 17.81 8.88
CA SER A 397 -30.85 18.08 10.14
C SER A 397 -32.37 18.15 9.98
N TYR A 398 -33.09 17.72 11.02
CA TYR A 398 -34.55 17.79 11.10
C TYR A 398 -34.99 18.88 12.07
N ASN A 399 -35.86 19.79 11.60
CA ASN A 399 -36.46 20.82 12.42
C ASN A 399 -37.89 20.44 12.81
N LYS A 400 -38.03 19.89 14.02
CA LYS A 400 -39.31 19.50 14.63
C LYS A 400 -40.37 20.62 14.67
N LYS A 401 -39.99 21.90 14.78
CA LYS A 401 -40.96 22.99 14.89
C LYS A 401 -41.59 23.35 13.56
N ALA A 402 -40.80 23.25 12.49
CA ALA A 402 -41.21 23.60 11.13
C ALA A 402 -41.56 22.37 10.29
N ASP A 403 -41.46 21.18 10.88
CA ASP A 403 -41.72 19.88 10.26
C ASP A 403 -41.05 19.72 8.89
N GLN A 404 -39.75 20.00 8.88
CA GLN A 404 -38.95 20.04 7.65
C GLN A 404 -37.52 19.59 7.92
N TRP A 405 -36.91 19.06 6.87
CA TRP A 405 -35.51 18.71 6.82
C TRP A 405 -34.71 19.76 6.06
N THR A 406 -33.49 20.02 6.54
CA THR A 406 -32.49 20.79 5.81
C THR A 406 -31.31 19.89 5.49
N ILE A 407 -30.97 19.81 4.21
CA ILE A 407 -29.75 19.17 3.73
C ILE A 407 -28.83 20.23 3.11
N ILE A 408 -27.57 20.21 3.53
CA ILE A 408 -26.53 21.11 3.03
C ILE A 408 -25.59 20.29 2.16
N PHE A 409 -25.61 20.56 0.86
CA PHE A 409 -24.66 19.99 -0.09
C PHE A 409 -23.48 20.91 -0.35
N VAL A 410 -22.37 20.32 -0.77
CA VAL A 410 -21.17 20.99 -1.26
C VAL A 410 -20.85 20.49 -2.65
N ARG A 411 -20.62 21.43 -3.57
CA ARG A 411 -20.21 21.16 -4.95
C ARG A 411 -19.18 22.19 -5.36
N ASP A 412 -17.94 21.78 -5.63
CA ASP A 412 -16.84 22.68 -6.02
C ASP A 412 -16.72 23.94 -5.13
N LYS A 413 -16.87 23.75 -3.81
CA LYS A 413 -16.88 24.81 -2.75
C LYS A 413 -18.16 25.66 -2.70
N GLU A 414 -19.08 25.51 -3.64
CA GLU A 414 -20.43 26.06 -3.53
C GLU A 414 -21.24 25.30 -2.49
N VAL A 415 -22.03 26.04 -1.72
CA VAL A 415 -22.91 25.50 -0.69
C VAL A 415 -24.34 25.59 -1.19
N ILE A 416 -25.03 24.46 -1.21
CA ILE A 416 -26.42 24.36 -1.68
C ILE A 416 -27.26 23.90 -0.51
N GLU A 417 -28.12 24.78 -0.03
CA GLU A 417 -29.09 24.44 1.00
C GLU A 417 -30.40 24.00 0.34
N VAL A 418 -30.88 22.82 0.70
CA VAL A 418 -32.17 22.31 0.24
C VAL A 418 -33.05 22.03 1.44
N VAL A 419 -34.22 22.66 1.45
CA VAL A 419 -35.29 22.40 2.42
C VAL A 419 -36.30 21.43 1.82
N ILE A 420 -36.63 20.39 2.58
CA ILE A 420 -37.57 19.32 2.23
C ILE A 420 -38.66 19.27 3.32
N PRO A 421 -39.94 19.55 3.00
CA PRO A 421 -41.05 19.33 3.93
C PRO A 421 -41.11 17.86 4.37
N ASP A 422 -41.38 17.62 5.65
CA ASP A 422 -41.49 16.27 6.21
C ASP A 422 -42.92 15.75 6.12
N GLU A 423 -43.43 15.60 4.90
CA GLU A 423 -44.78 15.12 4.64
C GLU A 423 -44.73 13.68 4.11
N LYS A 424 -45.64 12.81 4.58
CA LYS A 424 -45.89 11.51 3.94
C LYS A 424 -46.30 11.71 2.49
N MET A 425 -45.43 11.29 1.57
CA MET A 425 -45.74 11.22 0.12
C MET A 425 -46.67 10.07 -0.24
#